data_AF-A0A2E4J5H7-F1
#
_entry.id   AF-A0A2E4J5H7-F1
#
_cell.length_a   1.000
_cell.length_b   1.000
_cell.length_c   1.000
_cell.angle_alpha   90.00
_cell.angle_beta   90.00
_cell.angle_gamma   90.00
#
_symmetry.space_group_name_H-M   'P 1'
#
loop_
_entity.id
_entity.type
_entity.pdbx_description
1 polymer ?
#
loop_
_entity_poly.entity_id
_entity_poly.type
_entity_poly.pdbx_seq_one_letter_code
_entity_poly.pdbx_strand_id
1 'polypeptide(L)'
;MVKQANREQDKQNKLNEEIINTFKKEWSLCPVYFFYSTFSNEIQNNDFKNVFKDQKQPLSNQEKIKLKNNFLIAYIGDTPGSLKFNALVLTGNNFETLPRPFPKYVRTYKGLWFFKRKLNKSIQILEKKINFQLSRI
;
A
#
# COMPACT_ATOMS: atom_id res chain seq x y z
N MET A 1 -0.74 31.80 3.98
CA MET A 1 -0.66 30.69 3.01
C MET A 1 0.50 29.73 3.30
N VAL A 2 1.76 30.19 3.37
CA VAL A 2 2.95 29.33 3.62
C VAL A 2 2.84 28.47 4.91
N LYS A 3 2.37 29.04 6.02
CA LYS A 3 2.24 28.32 7.31
C LYS A 3 1.23 27.16 7.27
N GLN A 4 0.17 27.27 6.46
CA GLN A 4 -0.83 26.21 6.31
C GLN A 4 -0.29 25.09 5.40
N ALA A 5 0.38 25.44 4.29
CA ALA A 5 1.02 24.46 3.41
C ALA A 5 2.05 23.61 4.16
N ASN A 6 2.91 24.24 4.98
CA ASN A 6 3.90 23.50 5.78
C ASN A 6 3.25 22.52 6.76
N ARG A 7 2.13 22.92 7.40
CA ARG A 7 1.40 22.05 8.34
C ARG A 7 0.81 20.81 7.65
N GLU A 8 0.26 20.96 6.45
CA GLU A 8 -0.27 19.82 5.70
C GLU A 8 0.85 18.90 5.20
N GLN A 9 1.98 19.48 4.78
CA GLN A 9 3.18 18.70 4.42
C GLN A 9 3.69 17.87 5.60
N ASP A 10 3.78 18.45 6.79
CA ASP A 10 4.23 17.74 7.99
C ASP A 10 3.28 16.60 8.37
N LYS A 11 1.96 16.81 8.26
CA LYS A 11 0.97 15.74 8.47
C LYS A 11 1.14 14.61 7.48
N GLN A 12 1.34 14.93 6.20
CA GLN A 12 1.55 13.92 5.16
C GLN A 12 2.87 13.15 5.40
N ASN A 13 3.93 13.84 5.79
CA ASN A 13 5.22 13.22 6.12
C ASN A 13 5.08 12.23 7.29
N LYS A 14 4.41 12.64 8.37
CA LYS A 14 4.13 11.77 9.52
C LYS A 14 3.30 10.55 9.13
N LEU A 15 2.28 10.74 8.29
CA LEU A 15 1.47 9.64 7.78
C LEU A 15 2.29 8.67 6.93
N ASN A 16 3.15 9.19 6.04
CA ASN A 16 4.03 8.37 5.20
C ASN A 16 4.99 7.52 6.07
N GLU A 17 5.58 8.13 7.10
CA GLU A 17 6.44 7.44 8.06
C GLU A 17 5.68 6.39 8.87
N GLU A 18 4.47 6.69 9.32
CA GLU A 18 3.60 5.71 10.00
C GLU A 18 3.31 4.50 9.09
N ILE A 19 2.98 4.73 7.83
CA ILE A 19 2.73 3.67 6.85
C ILE A 19 3.96 2.79 6.69
N ILE A 20 5.12 3.39 6.38
CA ILE A 20 6.38 2.67 6.16
C ILE A 20 6.74 1.81 7.39
N ASN A 21 6.73 2.42 8.58
CA ASN A 21 7.08 1.74 9.81
C ASN A 21 6.11 0.61 10.16
N THR A 22 4.80 0.82 9.91
CA THR A 22 3.80 -0.21 10.20
C THR A 22 3.93 -1.40 9.24
N PHE A 23 4.13 -1.17 7.95
CA PHE A 23 4.35 -2.26 6.99
C PHE A 23 5.63 -3.04 7.29
N LYS A 24 6.72 -2.33 7.61
CA LYS A 24 7.99 -2.96 8.01
C LYS A 24 7.82 -3.90 9.20
N LYS A 25 7.00 -3.52 10.18
CA LYS A 25 6.80 -4.28 11.42
C LYS A 25 5.82 -5.43 11.25
N GLU A 26 4.74 -5.22 10.51
CA GLU A 26 3.56 -6.10 10.55
C GLU A 26 3.44 -7.01 9.32
N TRP A 27 4.11 -6.70 8.21
CA TRP A 27 4.01 -7.49 6.97
C TRP A 27 5.20 -8.43 6.79
N SER A 28 4.93 -9.73 6.59
CA SER A 28 5.97 -10.76 6.52
C SER A 28 5.96 -11.64 5.27
N LEU A 29 4.92 -11.54 4.42
CA LEU A 29 4.73 -12.46 3.28
C LEU A 29 5.76 -12.34 2.17
N CYS A 30 6.23 -11.12 1.92
CA CYS A 30 7.12 -10.80 0.82
C CYS A 30 7.86 -9.48 1.11
N PRO A 31 8.95 -9.19 0.37
CA PRO A 31 9.56 -7.86 0.38
C PRO A 31 8.53 -6.76 0.10
N VAL A 32 8.63 -5.66 0.83
CA VAL A 32 7.79 -4.47 0.65
C VAL A 32 8.66 -3.32 0.20
N TYR A 33 8.20 -2.66 -0.86
CA TYR A 33 8.81 -1.45 -1.39
C TYR A 33 7.77 -0.33 -1.44
N PHE A 34 8.22 0.90 -1.46
CA PHE A 34 7.39 2.09 -1.34
C PHE A 34 7.64 3.03 -2.51
N PHE A 35 6.60 3.76 -2.89
CA PHE A 35 6.66 4.86 -3.84
C PHE A 35 5.57 5.89 -3.46
N TYR A 36 5.73 7.14 -3.89
CA TYR A 36 4.70 8.15 -3.69
C TYR A 36 3.65 8.07 -4.80
N SER A 37 2.38 8.34 -4.46
CA SER A 37 1.25 8.25 -5.40
C SER A 37 1.40 9.11 -6.66
N THR A 38 2.19 10.18 -6.60
CA THR A 38 2.57 11.02 -7.75
C THR A 38 3.29 10.24 -8.86
N PHE A 39 3.92 9.11 -8.51
CA PHE A 39 4.68 8.26 -9.44
C PHE A 39 3.89 7.03 -9.91
N SER A 40 2.57 6.98 -9.71
CA SER A 40 1.76 5.81 -10.08
C SER A 40 1.86 5.44 -11.58
N ASN A 41 1.94 6.45 -12.45
CA ASN A 41 2.12 6.23 -13.90
C ASN A 41 3.48 5.59 -14.22
N GLU A 42 4.53 5.90 -13.46
CA GLU A 42 5.85 5.26 -13.63
C GLU A 42 5.76 3.77 -13.27
N ILE A 43 5.09 3.46 -12.15
CA ILE A 43 4.89 2.08 -11.71
C ILE A 43 4.10 1.24 -12.73
N GLN A 44 3.05 1.80 -13.32
CA GLN A 44 2.28 1.14 -14.39
C GLN A 44 3.16 0.83 -15.61
N ASN A 45 4.13 1.69 -15.92
CA ASN A 45 5.06 1.52 -17.03
C ASN A 45 6.30 0.68 -16.67
N ASN A 46 6.29 -0.01 -15.53
CA ASN A 46 7.44 -0.75 -14.98
C ASN A 46 8.71 0.12 -14.80
N ASP A 47 8.55 1.44 -14.62
CA ASP A 47 9.64 2.33 -14.22
C ASP A 47 9.70 2.41 -12.69
N PHE A 48 10.73 1.77 -12.14
CA PHE A 48 10.95 1.67 -10.70
C PHE A 48 12.02 2.66 -10.21
N LYS A 49 12.27 3.76 -10.93
CA LYS A 49 13.25 4.78 -10.55
C LYS A 49 12.96 5.40 -9.18
N ASN A 50 11.70 5.73 -8.91
CA ASN A 50 11.25 6.38 -7.69
C ASN A 50 10.71 5.41 -6.62
N VAL A 51 11.00 4.11 -6.77
CA VAL A 51 10.70 3.09 -5.75
C VAL A 51 11.85 3.01 -4.76
N PHE A 52 11.53 2.87 -3.48
CA PHE A 52 12.49 2.85 -2.38
C PHE A 52 12.12 1.85 -1.28
N LYS A 53 13.12 1.50 -0.45
CA LYS A 53 12.99 0.65 0.75
C LYS A 53 12.56 1.50 1.96
N ASP A 54 12.28 0.87 3.10
CA ASP A 54 11.85 1.54 4.33
C ASP A 54 12.73 2.73 4.77
N GLN A 55 14.05 2.68 4.51
CA GLN A 55 14.99 3.77 4.81
C GLN A 55 15.15 4.79 3.67
N LYS A 56 14.18 4.87 2.75
CA LYS A 56 14.23 5.72 1.53
C LYS A 56 15.43 5.42 0.62
N GLN A 57 16.03 4.24 0.75
CA GLN A 57 17.12 3.79 -0.11
C GLN A 57 16.55 3.33 -1.47
N PRO A 58 17.18 3.69 -2.60
CA PRO A 58 16.75 3.23 -3.91
C PRO A 58 16.94 1.72 -4.06
N LEU A 59 16.16 1.11 -4.94
CA LEU A 59 16.30 -0.31 -5.28
C LEU A 59 17.55 -0.57 -6.11
N SER A 60 18.19 -1.72 -5.85
CA SER A 60 19.25 -2.24 -6.71
C SER A 60 18.70 -2.68 -8.08
N ASN A 61 19.58 -2.80 -9.08
CA ASN A 61 19.17 -3.28 -10.41
C ASN A 61 18.56 -4.69 -10.37
N GLN A 62 19.08 -5.58 -9.51
CA GLN A 62 18.54 -6.92 -9.33
C GLN A 62 17.11 -6.89 -8.77
N GLU A 63 16.83 -6.02 -7.80
CA GLU A 63 15.47 -5.85 -7.25
C GLU A 63 14.51 -5.30 -8.29
N LYS A 64 14.94 -4.30 -9.08
CA LYS A 64 14.13 -3.76 -10.18
C LYS A 64 13.80 -4.81 -11.23
N ILE A 65 14.74 -5.71 -11.55
CA ILE A 65 14.51 -6.83 -12.48
C ILE A 65 13.48 -7.80 -11.92
N LYS A 66 13.57 -8.15 -10.63
CA LYS A 66 12.60 -9.05 -9.97
C LYS A 66 11.17 -8.51 -9.95
N LEU A 67 11.02 -7.19 -9.91
CA LEU A 67 9.71 -6.54 -9.90
C LEU A 67 9.00 -6.56 -11.25
N LYS A 68 9.69 -6.68 -12.39
CA LYS A 68 9.04 -6.59 -13.71
C LYS A 68 7.85 -7.56 -13.82
N ASN A 69 6.64 -7.02 -13.90
CA ASN A 69 5.36 -7.73 -13.95
C ASN A 69 5.09 -8.73 -12.80
N ASN A 70 5.81 -8.66 -11.69
CA ASN A 70 5.69 -9.61 -10.58
C ASN A 70 5.59 -8.88 -9.24
N PHE A 71 4.55 -8.08 -9.08
CA PHE A 71 4.28 -7.35 -7.85
C PHE A 71 2.80 -7.04 -7.69
N LEU A 72 2.41 -6.78 -6.45
CA LEU A 72 1.10 -6.24 -6.09
C LEU A 72 1.28 -4.82 -5.57
N ILE A 73 0.24 -4.02 -5.71
CA ILE A 73 0.23 -2.65 -5.21
C ILE A 73 -0.75 -2.56 -4.05
N ALA A 74 -0.30 -1.99 -2.94
CA ALA A 74 -1.15 -1.71 -1.79
C ALA A 74 -1.21 -0.20 -1.53
N TYR A 75 -2.41 0.32 -1.25
CA TYR A 75 -2.60 1.73 -0.90
C TYR A 75 -3.71 1.93 0.12
N ILE A 76 -3.66 3.04 0.86
CA ILE A 76 -4.72 3.44 1.79
C ILE A 76 -5.55 4.54 1.14
N GLY A 77 -6.81 4.26 0.87
CA GLY A 77 -7.66 5.20 0.15
C GLY A 77 -9.05 4.63 -0.07
N ASP A 78 -9.77 5.24 -1.01
CA ASP A 78 -11.08 4.74 -1.39
C ASP A 78 -10.96 3.47 -2.24
N THR A 79 -11.87 2.54 -1.99
CA THR A 79 -12.00 1.34 -2.83
C THR A 79 -12.34 1.69 -4.28
N PRO A 80 -11.80 0.93 -5.25
CA PRO A 80 -12.21 1.07 -6.64
C PRO A 80 -13.68 0.63 -6.82
N GLY A 81 -14.39 1.24 -7.77
CA GLY A 81 -15.79 0.96 -8.10
C GLY A 81 -16.80 2.01 -7.62
N SER A 82 -18.09 1.66 -7.68
CA SER A 82 -19.20 2.59 -7.39
C SER A 82 -19.37 2.90 -5.91
N LEU A 83 -19.11 1.93 -5.03
CA LEU A 83 -19.17 2.11 -3.59
C LEU A 83 -17.78 2.48 -3.05
N LYS A 84 -17.56 3.77 -2.76
CA LYS A 84 -16.31 4.29 -2.21
C LYS A 84 -16.33 4.29 -0.70
N PHE A 85 -15.36 3.63 -0.08
CA PHE A 85 -15.08 3.74 1.35
C PHE A 85 -13.59 3.58 1.62
N ASN A 86 -13.12 4.14 2.73
CA ASN A 86 -11.70 4.07 3.08
C ASN A 86 -11.29 2.64 3.48
N ALA A 87 -10.23 2.15 2.85
CA ALA A 87 -9.69 0.81 3.04
C ALA A 87 -8.17 0.78 2.78
N LEU A 88 -7.53 -0.27 3.30
CA LEU A 88 -6.27 -0.77 2.77
C LEU A 88 -6.62 -1.64 1.55
N VAL A 89 -6.31 -1.17 0.35
CA VAL A 89 -6.64 -1.80 -0.93
C VAL A 89 -5.42 -2.53 -1.47
N LEU A 90 -5.64 -3.68 -2.11
CA LEU A 90 -4.63 -4.48 -2.80
C LEU A 90 -5.05 -4.69 -4.26
N THR A 91 -4.18 -4.34 -5.19
CA THR A 91 -4.40 -4.40 -6.64
C THR A 91 -3.27 -5.10 -7.36
N GLY A 92 -3.49 -5.44 -8.63
CA GLY A 92 -2.44 -5.90 -9.53
C GLY A 92 -1.48 -4.77 -9.93
N ASN A 93 -0.53 -5.10 -10.79
CA ASN A 93 0.53 -4.21 -11.26
C ASN A 93 0.03 -3.06 -12.16
N ASN A 94 -1.17 -3.20 -12.74
CA ASN A 94 -1.83 -2.14 -13.52
C ASN A 94 -2.93 -1.42 -12.72
N PHE A 95 -2.92 -1.52 -11.38
CA PHE A 95 -3.94 -0.97 -10.47
C PHE A 95 -5.35 -1.56 -10.68
N GLU A 96 -5.44 -2.68 -11.37
CA GLU A 96 -6.65 -3.43 -11.57
C GLU A 96 -7.04 -4.22 -10.32
N THR A 97 -8.34 -4.46 -10.18
CA THR A 97 -8.85 -5.25 -9.07
C THR A 97 -8.45 -6.71 -9.22
N LEU A 98 -7.90 -7.31 -8.16
CA LEU A 98 -7.50 -8.72 -8.17
C LEU A 98 -8.68 -9.66 -8.46
N PRO A 99 -8.46 -10.75 -9.21
CA PRO A 99 -9.47 -11.77 -9.45
C PRO A 99 -9.79 -12.53 -8.16
N ARG A 100 -10.97 -13.16 -8.11
CA ARG A 100 -11.29 -14.13 -7.05
C ARG A 100 -10.33 -15.33 -7.17
N PRO A 101 -9.91 -15.96 -6.07
CA PRO A 101 -10.37 -15.79 -4.68
C PRO A 101 -9.56 -14.79 -3.83
N PHE A 102 -8.62 -14.05 -4.42
CA PHE A 102 -7.72 -13.19 -3.65
C PHE A 102 -8.44 -12.02 -2.95
N PRO A 103 -8.02 -11.66 -1.72
CA PRO A 103 -8.60 -10.53 -1.02
C PRO A 103 -8.25 -9.20 -1.69
N LYS A 104 -9.25 -8.36 -1.91
CA LYS A 104 -9.10 -7.06 -2.61
C LYS A 104 -8.81 -5.88 -1.67
N TYR A 105 -9.31 -5.94 -0.44
CA TYR A 105 -9.15 -4.85 0.53
C TYR A 105 -9.50 -5.27 1.96
N VAL A 106 -9.11 -4.41 2.90
CA VAL A 106 -9.51 -4.43 4.31
C VAL A 106 -10.03 -3.04 4.71
N ARG A 107 -11.29 -2.95 5.12
CA ARG A 107 -11.90 -1.69 5.58
C ARG A 107 -11.16 -1.11 6.78
N THR A 108 -10.87 0.19 6.74
CA THR A 108 -10.27 0.93 7.86
C THR A 108 -11.33 1.60 8.74
N TYR A 109 -12.58 1.73 8.24
CA TYR A 109 -13.69 2.43 8.91
C TYR A 109 -13.37 3.88 9.30
N LYS A 110 -12.41 4.51 8.60
CA LYS A 110 -12.12 5.94 8.74
C LYS A 110 -13.37 6.73 8.35
N GLY A 111 -13.97 7.44 9.31
CA GLY A 111 -15.25 8.16 9.15
C GLY A 111 -16.33 7.76 10.16
N LEU A 112 -16.18 6.61 10.84
CA LEU A 112 -17.02 6.20 11.96
C LEU A 112 -16.24 6.40 13.26
N TRP A 113 -16.65 7.36 14.10
CA TRP A 113 -15.85 7.92 15.19
C TRP A 113 -15.32 6.88 16.20
N PHE A 114 -16.05 5.78 16.42
CA PHE A 114 -15.69 4.71 17.37
C PHE A 114 -15.16 3.43 16.70
N PHE A 115 -15.25 3.29 15.38
CA PHE A 115 -14.90 2.04 14.67
C PHE A 115 -13.60 2.11 13.85
N LYS A 116 -12.88 3.25 13.87
CA LYS A 116 -11.63 3.40 13.11
C LYS A 116 -10.64 2.30 13.50
N ARG A 117 -10.31 1.46 12.51
CA ARG A 117 -9.31 0.41 12.64
C ARG A 117 -7.91 1.01 12.51
N LYS A 118 -7.02 0.63 13.43
CA LYS A 118 -5.60 0.96 13.34
C LYS A 118 -4.97 0.31 12.10
N LEU A 119 -3.95 0.96 11.52
CA LEU A 119 -3.31 0.48 10.30
C LEU A 119 -2.69 -0.91 10.50
N ASN A 120 -1.98 -1.13 11.61
CA ASN A 120 -1.37 -2.43 11.94
C ASN A 120 -2.40 -3.57 11.89
N LYS A 121 -3.58 -3.38 12.48
CA LYS A 121 -4.64 -4.38 12.48
C LYS A 121 -5.17 -4.64 11.07
N SER A 122 -5.22 -3.61 10.21
CA SER A 122 -5.64 -3.75 8.82
C SER A 122 -4.65 -4.57 8.01
N ILE A 123 -3.34 -4.34 8.21
CA ILE A 123 -2.25 -5.10 7.59
C ILE A 123 -2.29 -6.56 8.04
N GLN A 124 -2.36 -6.82 9.36
CA GLN A 124 -2.47 -8.19 9.90
C GLN A 124 -3.68 -8.96 9.34
N ILE A 125 -4.84 -8.30 9.19
CA ILE A 125 -6.03 -8.93 8.61
C ILE A 125 -5.82 -9.22 7.12
N LEU A 126 -5.19 -8.30 6.38
CA LEU A 126 -4.91 -8.51 4.96
C LEU A 126 -3.96 -9.69 4.77
N GLU A 127 -2.86 -9.71 5.52
CA GLU A 127 -1.88 -10.80 5.53
C GLU A 127 -2.54 -12.15 5.84
N LYS A 128 -3.35 -12.23 6.92
CA LYS A 128 -4.08 -13.45 7.26
C LYS A 128 -5.01 -13.93 6.14
N LYS A 129 -5.69 -13.00 5.45
CA LYS A 129 -6.56 -13.33 4.31
C LYS A 129 -5.78 -13.87 3.12
N ILE A 130 -4.60 -13.31 2.83
CA ILE A 130 -3.75 -13.78 1.74
C ILE A 130 -3.19 -15.16 2.07
N ASN A 131 -2.61 -15.34 3.27
CA ASN A 131 -2.12 -16.63 3.74
C ASN A 131 -3.17 -17.72 3.64
N PHE A 132 -4.41 -17.43 4.04
CA PHE A 132 -5.52 -18.37 3.93
C PHE A 132 -5.84 -18.77 2.48
N GLN A 133 -5.65 -17.89 1.51
CA GLN A 133 -5.84 -18.25 0.09
C GLN A 133 -4.64 -19.02 -0.46
N LEU A 134 -3.42 -18.62 -0.08
CA LEU A 134 -2.19 -19.31 -0.49
C LEU A 134 -2.14 -20.74 0.06
N SER A 135 -2.66 -21.00 1.26
CA SER A 135 -2.70 -22.35 1.84
C SER A 135 -3.72 -23.29 1.18
N ARG A 136 -4.45 -22.84 0.15
CA ARG A 136 -5.48 -23.62 -0.56
C ARG A 136 -5.11 -23.90 -2.03
N ILE A 137 -3.93 -23.46 -2.45
CA ILE A 137 -3.32 -23.70 -3.77
C ILE A 137 -2.24 -24.76 -3.56
#